data_AF-A0A955N1V7-F1
#
_entry.id   AF-A0A955N1V7-F1
#
_cell.length_a   1.000
_cell.length_b   1.000
_cell.length_c   1.000
_cell.angle_alpha   90.00
_cell.angle_beta   90.00
_cell.angle_gamma   90.00
#
_symmetry.space_group_name_H-M   'P 1'
#
loop_
_entity.id
_entity.type
_entity.pdbx_description
1 polymer ?
#
loop_
_entity_poly.entity_id
_entity_poly.type
_entity_poly.pdbx_seq_one_letter_code
_entity_poly.pdbx_strand_id
1 'polypeptide(L)'
;NFPDATSKFNGLQLSDGRFVLVSNANPKKRDPLVLSISDDGMVFNKMGWLIGGRRVDYPHVIEHDGHLLVAFSGAKSTVEVLKIDLKDLSVLDSQGE
;
A
#
# COMPACT_ATOMS: atom_id res chain seq x y z
N ASN A 1 6.50 3.75 -12.44
CA ASN A 1 6.13 2.42 -12.98
C ASN A 1 5.95 1.43 -11.85
N PHE A 2 4.90 0.60 -11.89
CA PHE A 2 4.59 -0.44 -10.91
C PHE A 2 4.80 -1.84 -11.49
N PRO A 3 6.03 -2.37 -11.44
CA PRO A 3 6.30 -3.69 -12.00
C PRO A 3 5.70 -4.78 -11.09
N ASP A 4 4.78 -5.59 -11.60
CA ASP A 4 4.03 -6.57 -10.81
C ASP A 4 4.86 -7.80 -10.43
N ALA A 5 4.75 -8.21 -9.17
CA ALA A 5 5.31 -9.45 -8.64
C ALA A 5 4.37 -10.66 -8.82
N THR A 6 3.35 -10.56 -9.67
CA THR A 6 2.24 -11.51 -9.88
C THR A 6 1.39 -11.73 -8.62
N SER A 7 1.30 -10.72 -7.78
CA SER A 7 0.74 -10.81 -6.42
C SER A 7 -0.50 -9.93 -6.22
N LYS A 8 -1.01 -9.36 -7.32
CA LYS A 8 -2.03 -8.32 -7.37
C LYS A 8 -1.54 -6.96 -6.87
N PHE A 9 -2.31 -5.96 -7.26
CA PHE A 9 -2.33 -4.64 -6.66
C PHE A 9 -3.75 -4.34 -6.21
N ASN A 10 -3.91 -3.50 -5.20
CA ASN A 10 -5.22 -3.02 -4.79
C ASN A 10 -5.12 -1.56 -4.38
N GLY A 11 -6.09 -0.76 -4.80
CA GLY A 11 -6.09 0.67 -4.56
C GLY A 11 -7.50 1.22 -4.54
N LEU A 12 -7.66 2.39 -3.93
CA LEU A 12 -8.93 3.11 -3.81
C LEU A 12 -8.67 4.61 -3.72
N GLN A 13 -9.72 5.40 -3.98
CA GLN A 13 -9.74 6.81 -3.64
C GLN A 13 -10.18 6.97 -2.19
N LEU A 14 -9.37 7.65 -1.38
CA LEU A 14 -9.68 8.00 0.00
C LEU A 14 -10.75 9.09 0.05
N SER A 15 -11.44 9.20 1.19
CA SER A 15 -12.45 10.24 1.45
C SER A 15 -11.90 11.67 1.40
N ASP A 16 -10.59 11.82 1.61
CA ASP A 16 -9.87 13.10 1.50
C ASP A 16 -9.41 13.44 0.06
N GLY A 17 -9.78 12.61 -0.91
CA GLY A 17 -9.51 12.82 -2.34
C GLY A 17 -8.20 12.22 -2.85
N ARG A 18 -7.26 11.86 -1.96
CA ARG A 18 -6.02 11.18 -2.35
C ARG A 18 -6.31 9.77 -2.85
N PHE A 19 -5.47 9.27 -3.74
CA PHE A 19 -5.53 7.90 -4.24
C PHE A 19 -4.41 7.08 -3.63
N VAL A 20 -4.73 5.86 -3.20
CA VAL A 20 -3.75 4.91 -2.66
C VAL A 20 -3.66 3.65 -3.51
N LEU A 21 -2.45 3.11 -3.62
CA LEU A 21 -2.18 1.84 -4.28
C LEU A 21 -1.23 1.02 -3.41
N VAL A 22 -1.66 -0.17 -3.01
CA VAL A 22 -0.83 -1.15 -2.29
C VAL A 22 -0.36 -2.23 -3.26
N SER A 23 0.94 -2.47 -3.26
CA SER A 23 1.61 -3.38 -4.20
C SER A 23 2.87 -4.00 -3.61
N ASN A 24 3.40 -5.03 -4.28
CA ASN A 24 4.76 -5.48 -4.05
C ASN A 24 5.71 -4.74 -5.00
N ALA A 25 6.62 -3.93 -4.47
CA ALA A 25 7.51 -3.08 -5.29
C ALA A 25 8.62 -3.85 -6.02
N ASN A 26 8.90 -5.09 -5.62
CA ASN A 26 9.93 -5.93 -6.22
C ASN A 26 9.30 -6.92 -7.22
N PRO A 27 9.48 -6.76 -8.53
CA PRO A 27 8.86 -7.66 -9.51
C PRO A 27 9.39 -9.10 -9.46
N LYS A 28 10.58 -9.31 -8.88
CA LYS A 28 11.18 -10.64 -8.74
C LYS A 28 10.74 -11.36 -7.48
N LYS A 29 10.12 -10.67 -6.52
CA LYS A 29 9.79 -11.22 -5.20
C LYS A 29 8.57 -10.55 -4.59
N ARG A 30 7.68 -11.33 -3.98
CA ARG A 30 6.51 -10.85 -3.25
C ARG A 30 6.89 -10.32 -1.86
N ASP A 31 7.78 -9.32 -1.85
CA ASP A 31 8.42 -8.69 -0.69
C ASP A 31 9.29 -7.51 -1.19
N PRO A 32 9.12 -6.27 -0.69
CA PRO A 32 8.21 -5.86 0.38
C PRO A 32 6.79 -5.53 -0.11
N LEU A 33 5.88 -5.26 0.82
CA LEU A 33 4.61 -4.60 0.56
C LEU A 33 4.78 -3.09 0.77
N VAL A 34 4.35 -2.29 -0.19
CA VAL A 34 4.46 -0.82 -0.17
C VAL A 34 3.10 -0.17 -0.36
N LEU A 35 2.97 1.06 0.14
CA LEU A 35 1.87 1.98 -0.14
C LEU A 35 2.38 3.09 -1.05
N SER A 36 1.69 3.36 -2.13
CA SER A 36 1.92 4.52 -2.98
C SER A 36 0.73 5.46 -2.95
N ILE A 37 0.99 6.76 -2.94
CA ILE A 37 -0.03 7.81 -2.88
C ILE A 37 0.06 8.71 -4.12
N SER A 38 -1.09 9.11 -4.62
CA SER A 38 -1.27 10.05 -5.73
C SER A 38 -2.33 11.09 -5.35
N ASP A 39 -2.09 12.34 -5.74
CA ASP A 39 -3.05 13.43 -5.53
C ASP A 39 -4.07 13.53 -6.68
N ASP A 40 -3.80 12.88 -7.83
CA ASP A 40 -4.61 12.96 -9.07
C ASP A 40 -5.13 11.61 -9.59
N GLY A 41 -4.71 10.51 -8.97
CA GLY A 41 -5.05 9.14 -9.38
C GLY A 41 -4.29 8.63 -10.60
N MET A 42 -3.40 9.45 -11.19
CA MET A 42 -2.66 9.15 -12.41
C MET A 42 -1.16 8.98 -12.13
N VAL A 43 -0.58 9.87 -11.33
CA VAL A 43 0.84 9.86 -10.98
C VAL A 43 0.98 9.59 -9.48
N PHE A 44 1.53 8.42 -9.17
CA PHE A 44 1.87 8.03 -7.80
C PHE A 44 3.35 8.34 -7.55
N ASN A 45 3.61 9.45 -6.88
CA ASN A 45 4.95 9.99 -6.64
C ASN A 45 5.41 9.89 -5.19
N LYS A 46 4.54 9.47 -4.27
CA LYS A 46 4.84 9.25 -2.85
C LYS A 46 4.78 7.75 -2.57
N MET A 47 5.78 7.19 -1.87
CA MET A 47 5.83 5.76 -1.57
C MET A 47 6.40 5.50 -0.17
N GLY A 48 5.71 4.65 0.59
CA GLY A 48 6.11 4.21 1.92
C GLY A 48 6.23 2.69 2.01
N TRP A 49 7.20 2.23 2.80
CA TRP A 49 7.33 0.82 3.15
C TRP A 49 6.32 0.44 4.25
N LEU A 50 5.51 -0.58 4.03
CA LEU A 50 4.55 -1.07 5.02
C LEU A 50 5.12 -2.22 5.84
N ILE A 51 5.55 -3.28 5.15
CA ILE A 51 6.07 -4.49 5.75
C ILE A 51 6.90 -5.28 4.75
N GLY A 52 7.87 -6.05 5.23
CA GLY A 52 8.75 -6.85 4.38
C GLY A 52 9.69 -7.73 5.18
N GLY A 53 10.67 -8.31 4.49
CA GLY A 53 11.59 -9.31 5.04
C GLY A 53 11.02 -10.73 5.04
N ARG A 54 9.82 -10.90 4.49
CA ARG A 54 9.11 -12.18 4.35
C ARG A 54 8.15 -12.13 3.18
N ARG A 55 7.64 -13.28 2.77
CA ARG A 55 6.65 -13.37 1.70
C ARG A 55 5.30 -12.77 2.16
N VAL A 56 4.84 -11.74 1.46
CA VAL A 56 3.56 -11.06 1.67
C VAL A 56 2.82 -10.96 0.35
N ASP A 57 1.60 -11.51 0.30
CA ASP A 57 0.84 -11.72 -0.93
C ASP A 57 -0.55 -11.07 -0.86
N TYR A 58 -1.14 -10.79 -2.03
CA TYR A 58 -2.58 -10.50 -2.19
C TYR A 58 -3.11 -9.38 -1.29
N PRO A 59 -2.60 -8.15 -1.42
CA PRO A 59 -3.13 -7.04 -0.66
C PRO A 59 -4.59 -6.73 -1.06
N HIS A 60 -5.36 -6.27 -0.07
CA HIS A 60 -6.67 -5.68 -0.24
C HIS A 60 -6.82 -4.51 0.73
N VAL A 61 -7.31 -3.37 0.23
CA VAL A 61 -7.48 -2.15 1.02
C VAL A 61 -8.92 -1.73 1.12
N ILE A 62 -9.30 -1.22 2.30
CA ILE A 62 -10.52 -0.45 2.50
C ILE A 62 -10.21 0.76 3.38
N GLU A 63 -10.95 1.84 3.18
CA GLU A 63 -11.03 2.91 4.16
C GLU A 63 -12.15 2.60 5.15
N HIS A 64 -11.87 2.76 6.44
CA HIS A 64 -12.86 2.55 7.49
C HIS A 64 -12.54 3.39 8.73
N ASP A 65 -13.50 4.17 9.23
CA ASP A 65 -13.41 4.98 10.45
C ASP A 65 -12.14 5.85 10.54
N GLY A 66 -11.79 6.54 9.46
CA GLY A 66 -10.60 7.40 9.41
C GLY A 66 -9.27 6.63 9.36
N HIS A 67 -9.32 5.34 9.03
CA HIS A 67 -8.13 4.49 8.87
C HIS A 67 -8.11 3.83 7.49
N LEU A 68 -6.91 3.62 6.97
CA LEU A 68 -6.66 2.69 5.89
C LEU A 68 -6.40 1.30 6.49
N LEU A 69 -7.24 0.33 6.15
CA LEU A 69 -7.05 -1.06 6.52
C LEU A 69 -6.42 -1.81 5.33
N VAL A 70 -5.25 -2.39 5.55
CA VAL A 70 -4.52 -3.17 4.54
C VAL A 70 -4.48 -4.62 4.97
N ALA A 71 -5.35 -5.43 4.39
CA ALA A 71 -5.33 -6.88 4.56
C ALA A 71 -4.35 -7.53 3.57
N PHE A 72 -3.60 -8.52 4.00
CA PHE A 72 -2.72 -9.31 3.12
C PHE A 72 -2.50 -10.71 3.68
N SER A 73 -1.98 -11.60 2.83
CA SER A 73 -1.62 -12.96 3.21
C SER A 73 -0.14 -13.04 3.59
N GLY A 74 0.18 -13.56 4.77
CA GLY A 74 1.54 -13.95 5.14
C GLY A 74 1.84 -15.35 4.62
N ALA A 75 2.65 -15.46 3.57
CA ALA A 75 3.05 -16.73 2.95
C ALA A 75 1.89 -17.72 2.63
N LYS A 76 0.67 -17.22 2.42
CA LYS A 76 -0.57 -18.00 2.21
C LYS A 76 -1.00 -18.87 3.40
N SER A 77 -0.44 -18.64 4.58
CA SER A 77 -0.79 -19.38 5.80
C SER A 77 -1.52 -18.52 6.82
N THR A 78 -1.34 -17.20 6.79
CA THR A 78 -2.01 -16.25 7.69
C THR A 78 -2.72 -15.16 6.89
N VAL A 79 -3.73 -14.55 7.52
CA VAL A 79 -4.30 -13.27 7.08
C VAL A 79 -3.98 -12.25 8.16
N GLU A 80 -3.39 -11.15 7.73
CA GLU A 80 -2.95 -10.07 8.61
C GLU A 80 -3.56 -8.75 8.12
N VAL A 81 -3.80 -7.83 9.05
CA VAL A 81 -4.36 -6.51 8.75
C VAL A 81 -3.49 -5.45 9.40
N LEU A 82 -2.97 -4.51 8.60
CA LEU A 82 -2.43 -3.26 9.10
C LEU A 82 -3.56 -2.24 9.19
N LYS A 83 -3.60 -1.50 10.29
CA LYS A 83 -4.49 -0.36 10.50
C LYS A 83 -3.63 0.90 10.59
N ILE A 84 -3.83 1.81 9.65
CA ILE A 84 -3.03 3.04 9.50
C ILE A 84 -3.97 4.23 9.66
N ASP A 85 -3.67 5.17 10.55
CA ASP A 85 -4.42 6.43 10.62
C ASP A 85 -4.17 7.23 9.32
N LEU A 86 -5.22 7.72 8.68
CA LEU A 86 -5.08 8.50 7.44
C LEU A 86 -4.23 9.76 7.61
N LYS A 87 -4.14 10.30 8.83
CA LYS A 87 -3.30 11.45 9.17
C LYS A 87 -1.82 11.11 9.11
N ASP A 88 -1.45 9.88 9.48
CA ASP A 88 -0.05 9.44 9.47
C ASP A 88 0.51 9.34 8.04
N LEU A 89 -0.35 9.23 7.03
CA LEU A 89 0.06 9.22 5.63
C LEU A 89 0.75 10.52 5.20
N SER A 90 0.52 11.63 5.92
CA SER A 90 1.18 12.91 5.67
C SER A 90 2.71 12.85 5.86
N VAL A 91 3.23 11.84 6.55
CA VAL A 91 4.69 11.61 6.67
C VAL A 91 5.37 11.41 5.31
N LEU A 92 4.62 11.00 4.29
CA LEU A 92 5.13 10.81 2.94
C LEU A 92 5.13 12.10 2.10
N ASP A 93 4.48 13.16 2.58
CA ASP A 93 4.50 14.47 1.91
C ASP A 93 5.83 15.20 2.16
N SER A 94 6.50 14.94 3.30
CA SER A 94 7.76 15.59 3.69
C SER A 94 9.03 14.90 3.17
N GLN A 95 8.91 13.82 2.39
CA GLN A 95 10.04 13.04 1.88
C GLN A 95 10.54 13.55 0.50
N GLY A 96 10.03 14.71 0.06
CA GLY A 96 10.32 15.33 -1.25
C GLY A 96 11.19 16.59 -1.20
N GLU A 97 11.78 16.93 -0.04
CA GLU A 97 12.80 17.99 0.12
C GLU A 97 14.21 17.42 0.33
#